data_AF-A0A5R9BAT7-F1
#
_entry.id   AF-A0A5R9BAT7-F1
#
_cell.length_a   1.000
_cell.length_b   1.000
_cell.length_c   1.000
_cell.angle_alpha   90.00
_cell.angle_beta   90.00
_cell.angle_gamma   90.00
#
_symmetry.space_group_name_H-M   'P 1'
#
loop_
_entity.id
_entity.type
_entity.pdbx_description
1 polymer ?
#
loop_
_entity_poly.entity_id
_entity_poly.type
_entity_poly.pdbx_seq_one_letter_code
_entity_poly.pdbx_strand_id
1 'polypeptide(L)'
;MTSTWQHAERTRGIARRLARDYTYVLPGFPIALFSFSLLLVMTVVSAATAIVWVGALLMPLTLVVASGFAELDRTRLRSWGAAAPPVAYQPLGSGVKDRLRVLADPRRWLDLVFEMLITMPLRLITFTVAVVWSLAGPAAVTYFFWSLFLPDQGVFIRALNAVNPALAPPTAVTQYALDAGVFFLLGLAVLATLPAVIHALAAADVSLSTALLASGRRDAATTDLTSRAYGSYRTASFSPAAWSWIGTGFAAVVLFFVGWPVTAAIHSVNVVFALILVMVHCGAVVLTLHRPWIGLALSLGAAGGIMVAAVDSGAAPWPWPVTSLITQSAVLTVAALARPWYLAVSAWCAGAVLTLVALLGVAEMPDGAMANSIVYASVTAGVVVIGVLVRIWILNAGRLEAAERTSAEQDRRRKELQERNRIARELHDVVAHSMSVISVQAATAQYRIPGMSSTALREFDEIAGSSRQALGEMRMLLSILRGEDEVPTAPEPGLEDIDGLIDATRASGTTITYSGLNLTEDAHAPAATGLAAYRIVQEALSNALRHAPSATVKVDVAPETHSTGRQLRISVMNGPSPKEIVDPAPGAGLGLSGIRERASAVGGSVSTGSTPDGGFVVRAVLPL
;
A
#
# COMPACT_ATOMS: atom_id res chain seq x y z
N MET A 1 -31.36 -19.67 51.72
CA MET A 1 -30.11 -18.89 51.93
C MET A 1 -29.29 -18.69 50.66
N THR A 2 -29.38 -19.52 49.62
CA THR A 2 -28.53 -19.41 48.41
C THR A 2 -28.93 -18.31 47.40
N SER A 3 -30.21 -17.91 47.34
CA SER A 3 -30.69 -16.90 46.38
C SER A 3 -30.30 -15.45 46.73
N THR A 4 -30.18 -15.14 48.02
CA THR A 4 -29.79 -13.80 48.52
C THR A 4 -28.30 -13.52 48.29
N TRP A 5 -27.44 -14.55 48.38
CA TRP A 5 -26.01 -14.44 48.06
C TRP A 5 -25.75 -14.18 46.57
N GLN A 6 -26.45 -14.89 45.68
CA GLN A 6 -26.32 -14.66 44.23
C GLN A 6 -26.81 -13.26 43.81
N HIS A 7 -27.85 -12.72 44.45
CA HIS A 7 -28.30 -11.35 44.20
C HIS A 7 -27.29 -10.30 44.69
N ALA A 8 -26.70 -10.48 45.87
CA ALA A 8 -25.68 -9.58 46.42
C ALA A 8 -24.39 -9.55 45.59
N GLU A 9 -24.01 -10.68 44.97
CA GLU A 9 -22.84 -10.77 44.12
C GLU A 9 -23.08 -10.14 42.73
N ARG A 10 -24.29 -10.29 42.19
CA ARG A 10 -24.70 -9.66 40.93
C ARG A 10 -24.78 -8.13 41.05
N THR A 11 -25.32 -7.61 42.14
CA THR A 11 -25.40 -6.16 42.41
C THR A 11 -24.02 -5.55 42.64
N ARG A 12 -23.13 -6.22 43.38
CA ARG A 12 -21.71 -5.82 43.49
C ARG A 12 -21.00 -5.78 42.13
N GLY A 13 -21.31 -6.73 41.24
CA GLY A 13 -20.78 -6.75 39.87
C GLY A 13 -21.29 -5.62 38.97
N ILE A 14 -22.53 -5.16 39.17
CA ILE A 14 -23.09 -4.01 38.43
C ILE A 14 -22.48 -2.70 38.95
N ALA A 15 -22.40 -2.51 40.27
CA ALA A 15 -21.82 -1.31 40.86
C ALA A 15 -20.34 -1.12 40.50
N ARG A 16 -19.54 -2.21 40.50
CA ARG A 16 -18.14 -2.16 40.06
C ARG A 16 -17.98 -1.83 38.58
N ARG A 17 -18.83 -2.39 37.71
CA ARG A 17 -18.83 -2.06 36.27
C ARG A 17 -19.20 -0.60 36.03
N LEU A 18 -20.27 -0.14 36.68
CA LEU A 18 -20.71 1.24 36.60
C LEU A 18 -19.62 2.20 37.09
N ALA A 19 -18.99 1.91 38.22
CA ALA A 19 -17.87 2.72 38.72
C ALA A 19 -16.72 2.79 37.72
N ARG A 20 -16.33 1.65 37.13
CA ARG A 20 -15.29 1.60 36.08
C ARG A 20 -15.67 2.45 34.86
N ASP A 21 -16.91 2.34 34.39
CA ASP A 21 -17.38 3.07 33.21
C ASP A 21 -17.44 4.59 33.49
N TYR A 22 -17.85 5.02 34.69
CA TYR A 22 -17.77 6.42 35.11
C TYR A 22 -16.34 6.93 35.25
N THR A 23 -15.43 6.14 35.84
CA THR A 23 -14.01 6.52 35.95
C THR A 23 -13.35 6.69 34.59
N TYR A 24 -13.92 6.08 33.55
CA TYR A 24 -13.47 6.26 32.17
C TYR A 24 -14.11 7.48 31.51
N VAL A 25 -15.44 7.61 31.57
CA VAL A 25 -16.20 8.64 30.83
C VAL A 25 -16.03 10.04 31.43
N LEU A 26 -16.17 10.20 32.75
CA LEU A 26 -16.18 11.53 33.39
C LEU A 26 -14.90 12.34 33.20
N PRO A 27 -13.68 11.80 33.42
CA PRO A 27 -12.47 12.57 33.20
C PRO A 27 -12.18 12.82 31.71
N GLY A 28 -12.86 12.13 30.79
CA GLY A 28 -12.60 12.25 29.36
C GLY A 28 -12.87 13.65 28.80
N PHE A 29 -13.95 14.30 29.24
CA PHE A 29 -14.26 15.65 28.80
C PHE A 29 -13.27 16.72 29.28
N PRO A 30 -12.95 16.86 30.58
CA PRO A 30 -11.99 17.88 31.01
C PRO A 30 -10.60 17.69 30.41
N ILE A 31 -10.16 16.44 30.22
CA ILE A 31 -8.90 16.14 29.51
C ILE A 31 -8.98 16.61 28.06
N ALA A 32 -10.05 16.25 27.34
CA ALA A 32 -10.24 16.63 25.95
C ALA A 32 -10.42 18.14 25.75
N LEU A 33 -11.10 18.81 26.67
CA LEU A 33 -11.26 20.26 26.65
C LEU A 33 -9.91 20.96 26.81
N PHE A 34 -9.09 20.47 27.74
CA PHE A 34 -7.74 21.00 27.95
C PHE A 34 -6.83 20.72 26.75
N SER A 35 -6.78 19.47 26.27
CA SER A 35 -5.94 19.08 25.13
C SER A 35 -6.35 19.82 23.86
N PHE A 36 -7.66 19.93 23.57
CA PHE A 36 -8.19 20.71 22.45
C PHE A 36 -7.78 22.18 22.54
N SER A 37 -8.02 22.83 23.68
CA SER A 37 -7.71 24.25 23.86
C SER A 37 -6.22 24.52 23.67
N LEU A 38 -5.36 23.67 24.25
CA LEU A 38 -3.92 23.80 24.14
C LEU A 38 -3.42 23.53 22.72
N LEU A 39 -3.83 22.41 22.10
CA LEU A 39 -3.38 22.00 20.78
C LEU A 39 -3.89 22.94 19.68
N LEU A 40 -5.13 23.42 19.79
CA LEU A 40 -5.68 24.41 18.85
C LEU A 40 -4.85 25.69 18.91
N VAL A 41 -4.61 26.23 20.10
CA VAL A 41 -3.80 27.45 20.26
C VAL A 41 -2.38 27.24 19.74
N MET A 42 -1.71 26.14 20.13
CA MET A 42 -0.36 25.85 19.66
C MET A 42 -0.29 25.69 18.14
N THR A 43 -1.27 25.01 17.53
CA THR A 43 -1.33 24.82 16.07
C THR A 43 -1.59 26.13 15.35
N VAL A 44 -2.54 26.95 15.83
CA VAL A 44 -2.85 28.25 15.23
C VAL A 44 -1.66 29.20 15.35
N VAL A 45 -1.04 29.30 16.53
CA VAL A 45 0.15 30.13 16.74
C VAL A 45 1.32 29.63 15.88
N SER A 46 1.51 28.31 15.80
CA SER A 46 2.54 27.71 14.96
C SER A 46 2.32 28.01 13.47
N ALA A 47 1.09 27.90 12.97
CA ALA A 47 0.77 28.23 11.59
C ALA A 47 0.91 29.74 11.31
N ALA A 48 0.38 30.59 12.19
CA ALA A 48 0.40 32.04 12.03
C ALA A 48 1.83 32.61 12.08
N THR A 49 2.70 32.04 12.92
CA THR A 49 4.10 32.49 13.08
C THR A 49 5.09 31.73 12.20
N ALA A 50 4.63 30.85 11.31
CA ALA A 50 5.49 30.10 10.41
C ALA A 50 6.29 31.02 9.46
N ILE A 51 5.69 32.15 9.06
CA ILE A 51 6.30 33.17 8.18
C ILE A 51 7.59 33.74 8.77
N VAL A 52 7.65 33.88 10.09
CA VAL A 52 8.83 34.42 10.82
C VAL A 52 9.72 33.31 11.39
N TRP A 53 9.61 32.08 10.89
CA TRP A 53 10.33 30.88 11.34
C TRP A 53 10.09 30.42 12.79
N VAL A 54 9.50 31.25 13.64
CA VAL A 54 9.08 30.88 15.01
C VAL A 54 8.10 29.72 14.98
N GLY A 55 7.13 29.77 14.07
CA GLY A 55 6.11 28.75 13.93
C GLY A 55 6.65 27.41 13.43
N ALA A 56 7.68 27.44 12.58
CA ALA A 56 8.36 26.24 12.09
C ALA A 56 9.09 25.48 13.22
N LEU A 57 9.54 26.18 14.27
CA LEU A 57 10.11 25.59 15.47
C LEU A 57 9.04 25.12 16.48
N LEU A 58 7.88 25.79 16.50
CA LEU A 58 6.77 25.46 17.40
C LEU A 58 5.96 24.22 16.93
N MET A 59 5.89 23.97 15.62
CA MET A 59 5.11 22.84 15.07
C MET A 59 5.60 21.47 15.58
N PRO A 60 6.92 21.15 15.58
CA PRO A 60 7.42 19.90 16.15
C PRO A 60 7.03 19.73 17.63
N LEU A 61 7.08 20.81 18.42
CA LEU A 61 6.67 20.76 19.83
C LEU A 61 5.17 20.45 19.94
N THR A 62 4.34 21.08 19.11
CA THR A 62 2.89 20.84 19.04
C THR A 62 2.59 19.37 18.73
N LEU A 63 3.30 18.77 17.77
CA LEU A 63 3.17 17.36 17.42
C LEU A 63 3.60 16.42 18.55
N VAL A 64 4.64 16.77 19.31
CA VAL A 64 5.08 16.01 20.50
C VAL A 64 4.03 16.07 21.61
N VAL A 65 3.49 17.26 21.90
CA VAL A 65 2.42 17.45 22.88
C VAL A 65 1.17 16.66 22.49
N ALA A 66 0.77 16.69 21.21
CA ALA A 66 -0.34 15.90 20.68
C ALA A 66 -0.11 14.40 20.84
N SER A 67 1.09 13.92 20.53
CA SER A 67 1.46 12.51 20.73
C SER A 67 1.37 12.10 22.20
N GLY A 68 1.70 13.01 23.13
CA GLY A 68 1.56 12.80 24.57
C GLY A 68 0.10 12.63 25.00
N PHE A 69 -0.82 13.45 24.51
CA PHE A 69 -2.25 13.29 24.76
C PHE A 69 -2.81 12.01 24.16
N ALA A 70 -2.42 11.66 22.93
CA ALA A 70 -2.81 10.39 22.32
C ALA A 70 -2.33 9.19 23.15
N GLU A 71 -1.17 9.27 23.80
CA GLU A 71 -0.69 8.21 24.69
C GLU A 71 -1.45 8.16 26.03
N LEU A 72 -1.84 9.31 26.58
CA LEU A 72 -2.77 9.37 27.72
C LEU A 72 -4.09 8.67 27.39
N ASP A 73 -4.65 8.90 26.20
CA ASP A 73 -5.87 8.24 25.76
C ASP A 73 -5.69 6.73 25.54
N ARG A 74 -4.55 6.29 24.99
CA ARG A 74 -4.20 4.85 24.95
C ARG A 74 -4.06 4.22 26.32
N THR A 75 -3.59 4.98 27.30
CA THR A 75 -3.49 4.53 28.70
C THR A 75 -4.88 4.40 29.34
N ARG A 76 -5.79 5.33 29.06
CA ARG A 76 -7.19 5.26 29.47
C ARG A 76 -7.93 4.09 28.83
N LEU A 77 -7.66 3.81 27.55
CA LEU A 77 -8.20 2.62 26.86
C LEU A 77 -7.74 1.33 27.55
N ARG A 78 -6.45 1.25 27.91
CA ARG A 78 -5.89 0.11 28.65
C ARG A 78 -6.50 -0.03 30.05
N SER A 79 -6.73 1.07 30.76
CA SER A 79 -7.36 1.02 32.10
C SER A 79 -8.81 0.55 32.07
N TRP A 80 -9.53 0.76 30.96
CA TRP A 80 -10.86 0.20 30.74
C TRP A 80 -10.84 -1.28 30.30
N GLY A 81 -9.70 -1.77 29.79
CA GLY A 81 -9.50 -3.17 29.38
C GLY A 81 -9.44 -3.39 27.86
N ALA A 82 -9.29 -2.32 27.06
CA ALA A 82 -9.15 -2.43 25.61
C ALA A 82 -7.68 -2.65 25.19
N ALA A 83 -7.47 -3.51 24.19
CA ALA A 83 -6.16 -3.73 23.59
C ALA A 83 -5.80 -2.56 22.67
N ALA A 84 -5.02 -1.60 23.18
CA ALA A 84 -4.40 -0.56 22.37
C ALA A 84 -2.99 -1.04 21.94
N PRO A 85 -2.74 -1.30 20.64
CA PRO A 85 -1.42 -1.76 20.18
C PRO A 85 -0.35 -0.69 20.48
N PRO A 86 0.86 -1.10 20.94
CA PRO A 86 1.94 -0.17 21.19
C PRO A 86 2.38 0.49 19.87
N VAL A 87 2.50 1.82 19.88
CA VAL A 87 2.91 2.61 18.71
C VAL A 87 4.37 3.01 18.87
N ALA A 88 5.22 2.58 17.95
CA ALA A 88 6.60 3.03 17.89
C ALA A 88 6.70 4.36 17.14
N TYR A 89 7.04 5.43 17.85
CA TYR A 89 7.42 6.70 17.24
C TYR A 89 8.88 6.64 16.79
N GLN A 90 9.25 7.38 15.74
CA GLN A 90 10.67 7.53 15.43
C GLN A 90 11.41 8.18 16.61
N PRO A 91 12.56 7.64 17.04
CA PRO A 91 13.31 8.15 18.17
C PRO A 91 13.78 9.59 17.91
N LEU A 92 13.61 10.46 18.90
CA LEU A 92 14.08 11.84 18.87
C LEU A 92 15.60 11.87 19.03
N GLY A 93 16.33 12.30 18.00
CA GLY A 93 17.75 12.65 18.12
C GLY A 93 17.96 13.96 18.90
N SER A 94 19.18 14.21 19.36
CA SER A 94 19.52 15.39 20.18
C SER A 94 19.72 16.69 19.37
N GLY A 95 19.80 16.61 18.04
CA GLY A 95 20.05 17.76 17.16
C GLY A 95 18.79 18.52 16.71
N VAL A 96 18.94 19.82 16.38
CA VAL A 96 17.87 20.66 15.81
C VAL A 96 17.31 20.06 14.51
N LYS A 97 18.17 19.45 13.68
CA LYS A 97 17.79 18.75 12.45
C LYS A 97 16.96 17.49 12.72
N ASP A 98 17.21 16.79 13.83
CA ASP A 98 16.42 15.62 14.25
C ASP A 98 15.07 16.03 14.86
N ARG A 99 15.00 17.18 15.53
CA ARG A 99 13.70 17.74 15.98
C ARG A 99 12.80 18.12 14.81
N LEU A 100 13.35 18.52 13.66
CA LEU A 100 12.58 18.78 12.44
C LEU A 100 12.11 17.49 11.75
N ARG A 101 12.78 16.34 11.97
CA ARG A 101 12.32 15.03 11.45
C ARG A 101 10.97 14.59 12.04
N VAL A 102 10.56 15.16 13.18
CA VAL A 102 9.23 14.97 13.77
C VAL A 102 8.11 15.32 12.79
N LEU A 103 8.33 16.33 11.93
CA LEU A 103 7.36 16.75 10.91
C LEU A 103 7.15 15.69 9.82
N ALA A 104 8.13 14.81 9.61
CA ALA A 104 8.09 13.74 8.61
C ALA A 104 7.40 12.47 9.13
N ASP A 105 7.05 12.39 10.42
CA ASP A 105 6.34 11.24 10.98
C ASP A 105 4.83 11.41 10.79
N PRO A 106 4.20 10.69 9.83
CA PRO A 106 2.77 10.82 9.55
C PRO A 106 1.90 10.43 10.75
N ARG A 107 2.45 9.63 11.68
CA ARG A 107 1.69 9.17 12.84
C ARG A 107 1.40 10.29 13.83
N ARG A 108 2.35 11.21 14.02
CA ARG A 108 2.20 12.34 14.94
C ARG A 108 1.17 13.35 14.44
N TRP A 109 1.04 13.49 13.12
CA TRP A 109 -0.02 14.27 12.49
C TRP A 109 -1.40 13.65 12.70
N LEU A 110 -1.51 12.32 12.60
CA LEU A 110 -2.76 11.62 12.92
C LEU A 110 -3.15 11.80 14.39
N ASP A 111 -2.19 11.72 15.31
CA ASP A 111 -2.43 11.94 16.74
C ASP A 111 -2.92 13.39 17.00
N LEU A 112 -2.35 14.39 16.33
CA LEU A 112 -2.82 15.79 16.39
C LEU A 112 -4.26 15.94 15.89
N VAL A 113 -4.57 15.37 14.73
CA VAL A 113 -5.90 15.46 14.12
C VAL A 113 -6.94 14.73 14.98
N PHE A 114 -6.62 13.54 15.47
CA PHE A 114 -7.47 12.79 16.38
C PHE A 114 -7.83 13.63 17.62
N GLU A 115 -6.81 14.19 18.26
CA GLU A 115 -7.00 14.91 19.52
C GLU A 115 -7.74 16.25 19.33
N MET A 116 -7.47 16.97 18.25
CA MET A 116 -8.15 18.24 17.97
C MET A 116 -9.57 18.08 17.42
N LEU A 117 -9.82 17.12 16.52
CA LEU A 117 -11.08 17.07 15.78
C LEU A 117 -12.05 16.02 16.31
N ILE A 118 -11.55 14.91 16.87
CA ILE A 118 -12.39 13.77 17.21
C ILE A 118 -12.61 13.67 18.71
N THR A 119 -11.55 13.80 19.52
CA THR A 119 -11.62 13.60 20.96
C THR A 119 -12.61 14.57 21.60
N MET A 120 -12.55 15.87 21.29
CA MET A 120 -13.42 16.86 21.95
C MET A 120 -14.92 16.63 21.71
N PRO A 121 -15.45 16.52 20.47
CA PRO A 121 -16.87 16.28 20.24
C PRO A 121 -17.36 14.97 20.85
N LEU A 122 -16.55 13.90 20.72
CA LEU A 122 -16.88 12.58 21.25
C LEU A 122 -16.98 12.59 22.78
N ARG A 123 -16.00 13.22 23.44
CA ARG A 123 -15.93 13.32 24.90
C ARG A 123 -16.98 14.27 25.45
N LEU A 124 -17.33 15.33 24.73
CA LEU A 124 -18.43 16.21 25.07
C LEU A 124 -19.76 15.45 25.04
N ILE A 125 -20.08 14.75 23.95
CA ILE A 125 -21.33 13.98 23.82
C ILE A 125 -21.43 12.93 24.93
N THR A 126 -20.38 12.13 25.12
CA THR A 126 -20.38 11.05 26.12
C THR A 126 -20.49 11.59 27.55
N PHE A 127 -19.81 12.70 27.86
CA PHE A 127 -19.93 13.38 29.15
C PHE A 127 -21.32 13.98 29.37
N THR A 128 -21.86 14.72 28.39
CA THR A 128 -23.18 15.34 28.49
C THR A 128 -24.25 14.29 28.72
N VAL A 129 -24.27 13.21 27.92
CA VAL A 129 -25.26 12.14 28.12
C VAL A 129 -25.06 11.48 29.48
N ALA A 130 -23.83 11.21 29.90
CA ALA A 130 -23.56 10.63 31.22
C ALA A 130 -24.06 11.51 32.38
N VAL A 131 -23.77 12.81 32.35
CA VAL A 131 -24.22 13.76 33.38
C VAL A 131 -25.73 13.91 33.36
N VAL A 132 -26.34 14.09 32.19
CA VAL A 132 -27.80 14.20 32.05
C VAL A 132 -28.48 12.95 32.59
N TRP A 133 -28.04 11.75 32.23
CA TRP A 133 -28.66 10.51 32.73
C TRP A 133 -28.47 10.32 34.24
N SER A 134 -27.33 10.75 34.78
CA SER A 134 -27.03 10.68 36.22
C SER A 134 -27.87 11.63 37.06
N LEU A 135 -28.22 12.81 36.51
CA LEU A 135 -28.99 13.83 37.21
C LEU A 135 -30.50 13.71 36.96
N ALA A 136 -30.91 13.34 35.74
CA ALA A 136 -32.30 13.26 35.34
C ALA A 136 -33.07 12.18 36.13
N GLY A 137 -32.45 11.03 36.39
CA GLY A 137 -33.08 9.95 37.16
C GLY A 137 -33.48 10.40 38.57
N PRO A 138 -32.54 10.84 39.43
CA PRO A 138 -32.86 11.35 40.77
C PRO A 138 -33.78 12.57 40.75
N ALA A 139 -33.57 13.52 39.84
CA ALA A 139 -34.42 14.71 39.72
C ALA A 139 -35.88 14.36 39.37
N ALA A 140 -36.10 13.40 38.47
CA ALA A 140 -37.42 12.95 38.07
C ALA A 140 -38.11 12.10 39.16
N VAL A 141 -37.38 11.22 39.87
CA VAL A 141 -37.93 10.47 41.01
C VAL A 141 -38.32 11.41 42.15
N THR A 142 -37.57 12.48 42.37
CA THR A 142 -37.88 13.47 43.43
C THR A 142 -38.82 14.58 42.96
N TYR A 143 -39.32 14.52 41.71
CA TYR A 143 -40.14 15.56 41.11
C TYR A 143 -41.38 15.91 41.94
N PHE A 144 -42.05 14.91 42.51
CA PHE A 144 -43.22 15.13 43.36
C PHE A 144 -42.91 16.10 44.53
N PHE A 145 -41.70 16.09 45.07
CA PHE A 145 -41.33 16.93 46.21
C PHE A 145 -41.04 18.37 45.80
N TRP A 146 -40.20 18.59 44.77
CA TRP A 146 -39.74 19.94 44.42
C TRP A 146 -40.64 20.67 43.42
N SER A 147 -41.52 19.96 42.70
CA SER A 147 -42.52 20.56 41.80
C SER A 147 -43.50 21.49 42.53
N LEU A 148 -43.70 21.31 43.83
CA LEU A 148 -44.51 22.17 44.68
C LEU A 148 -43.99 23.61 44.78
N PHE A 149 -42.71 23.84 44.48
CA PHE A 149 -42.07 25.15 44.52
C PHE A 149 -41.97 25.81 43.14
N LEU A 150 -42.48 25.16 42.08
CA LEU A 150 -42.49 25.71 40.73
C LEU A 150 -43.74 26.57 40.51
N PRO A 151 -43.61 27.77 39.90
CA PRO A 151 -44.72 28.71 39.73
C PRO A 151 -45.75 28.33 38.65
N ASP A 152 -45.53 27.28 37.85
CA ASP A 152 -46.35 26.93 36.69
C ASP A 152 -46.97 25.52 36.79
N GLN A 153 -48.12 25.34 36.11
CA GLN A 153 -48.73 24.02 35.90
C GLN A 153 -47.73 23.06 35.22
N GLY A 154 -47.72 21.82 35.71
CA GLY A 154 -46.82 20.73 35.32
C GLY A 154 -46.47 20.67 33.83
N VAL A 155 -45.20 20.39 33.53
CA VAL A 155 -44.69 20.37 32.14
C VAL A 155 -45.46 19.36 31.27
N PHE A 156 -45.81 18.19 31.82
CA PHE A 156 -46.59 17.19 31.09
C PHE A 156 -48.03 17.66 30.84
N ILE A 157 -48.65 18.31 31.82
CA ILE A 157 -50.03 18.82 31.71
C ILE A 157 -50.13 19.91 30.64
N ARG A 158 -49.12 20.78 30.54
CA ARG A 158 -49.04 21.77 29.44
C ARG A 158 -48.93 21.10 28.07
N ALA A 159 -48.09 20.07 27.94
CA ALA A 159 -47.95 19.31 26.70
C ALA A 159 -49.26 18.58 26.33
N LEU A 160 -49.92 17.97 27.31
CA LEU A 160 -51.20 17.29 27.14
C LEU A 160 -52.31 18.25 26.68
N ASN A 161 -52.39 19.42 27.30
CA ASN A 161 -53.33 20.49 26.91
C ASN A 161 -53.10 21.00 25.49
N ALA A 162 -51.84 21.11 25.05
CA ALA A 162 -51.50 21.53 23.69
C ALA A 162 -51.91 20.51 22.62
N VAL A 163 -51.92 19.22 22.97
CA VAL A 163 -52.32 18.13 22.06
C VAL A 163 -53.82 17.94 22.05
N ASN A 164 -54.45 17.85 23.22
CA ASN A 164 -55.90 17.76 23.36
C ASN A 164 -56.35 18.22 24.76
N PRO A 165 -57.02 19.39 24.87
CA PRO A 165 -57.49 19.92 26.14
C PRO A 165 -58.46 19.01 26.88
N ALA A 166 -59.21 18.15 26.17
CA ALA A 166 -60.20 17.25 26.77
C ALA A 166 -59.58 16.07 27.54
N LEU A 167 -58.27 15.80 27.34
CA LEU A 167 -57.55 14.75 28.06
C LEU A 167 -56.98 15.22 29.40
N ALA A 168 -56.96 16.54 29.66
CA ALA A 168 -56.41 17.07 30.89
C ALA A 168 -57.37 16.86 32.07
N PRO A 169 -56.88 16.34 33.22
CA PRO A 169 -57.71 16.16 34.41
C PRO A 169 -58.32 17.49 34.86
N PRO A 170 -59.58 17.51 35.36
CA PRO A 170 -60.29 18.74 35.66
C PRO A 170 -59.88 19.41 36.98
N THR A 171 -59.19 18.71 37.89
CA THR A 171 -58.79 19.24 39.20
C THR A 171 -57.29 19.38 39.33
N ALA A 172 -56.83 20.45 40.00
CA ALA A 172 -55.41 20.71 40.23
C ALA A 172 -54.69 19.55 40.94
N VAL A 173 -55.37 18.87 41.87
CA VAL A 173 -54.84 17.70 42.59
C VAL A 173 -54.59 16.51 41.66
N THR A 174 -55.51 16.24 40.72
CA THR A 174 -55.36 15.12 39.77
C THR A 174 -54.35 15.44 38.68
N GLN A 175 -54.27 16.70 38.24
CA GLN A 175 -53.22 17.18 37.35
C GLN A 175 -51.83 17.01 37.98
N TYR A 176 -51.66 17.42 39.23
CA TYR A 176 -50.41 17.26 39.98
C TYR A 176 -50.05 15.78 40.18
N ALA A 177 -51.01 14.95 40.62
CA ALA A 177 -50.76 13.52 40.83
C ALA A 177 -50.37 12.79 39.53
N LEU A 178 -50.97 13.17 38.40
CA LEU A 178 -50.63 12.62 37.09
C LEU A 178 -49.22 13.03 36.66
N ASP A 179 -48.90 14.34 36.72
CA ASP A 179 -47.59 14.87 36.35
C ASP A 179 -46.47 14.27 37.24
N ALA A 180 -46.68 14.26 38.56
CA ALA A 180 -45.76 13.66 39.51
C ALA A 180 -45.59 12.14 39.29
N GLY A 181 -46.68 11.42 39.03
CA GLY A 181 -46.63 9.98 38.74
C GLY A 181 -45.87 9.67 37.45
N VAL A 182 -46.08 10.46 36.39
CA VAL A 182 -45.38 10.30 35.10
C VAL A 182 -43.89 10.54 35.26
N PHE A 183 -43.47 11.64 35.89
CA PHE A 183 -42.04 11.91 36.11
C PHE A 183 -41.39 10.91 37.07
N PHE A 184 -42.12 10.43 38.08
CA PHE A 184 -41.61 9.39 38.98
C PHE A 184 -41.32 8.08 38.22
N LEU A 185 -42.27 7.62 37.39
CA LEU A 185 -42.10 6.42 36.56
C LEU A 185 -40.97 6.60 35.53
N LEU A 186 -40.89 7.78 34.90
CA LEU A 186 -39.81 8.12 33.97
C LEU A 186 -38.45 8.10 34.69
N GLY A 187 -38.37 8.64 35.90
CA GLY A 187 -37.17 8.63 36.73
C GLY A 187 -36.72 7.21 37.08
N LEU A 188 -37.66 6.32 37.43
CA LEU A 188 -37.37 4.91 37.66
C LEU A 188 -36.84 4.22 36.39
N ALA A 189 -37.42 4.51 35.22
CA ALA A 189 -36.93 3.99 33.94
C ALA A 189 -35.52 4.49 33.60
N VAL A 190 -35.23 5.77 33.83
CA VAL A 190 -33.90 6.37 33.64
C VAL A 190 -32.87 5.74 34.58
N LEU A 191 -33.20 5.57 35.86
CA LEU A 191 -32.33 4.91 36.83
C LEU A 191 -32.08 3.43 36.49
N ALA A 192 -33.10 2.72 36.02
CA ALA A 192 -32.97 1.32 35.60
C ALA A 192 -32.07 1.16 34.37
N THR A 193 -32.10 2.13 33.45
CA THR A 193 -31.27 2.12 32.23
C THR A 193 -29.87 2.69 32.43
N LEU A 194 -29.62 3.42 33.52
CA LEU A 194 -28.35 4.11 33.80
C LEU A 194 -27.12 3.21 33.62
N PRO A 195 -27.03 2.00 34.21
CA PRO A 195 -25.84 1.17 34.04
C PRO A 195 -25.59 0.74 32.58
N ALA A 196 -26.66 0.49 31.83
CA ALA A 196 -26.56 0.09 30.43
C ALA A 196 -26.15 1.26 29.53
N VAL A 197 -26.68 2.46 29.79
CA VAL A 197 -26.36 3.68 29.03
C VAL A 197 -24.91 4.09 29.24
N ILE A 198 -24.43 4.16 30.48
CA ILE A 198 -23.02 4.52 30.77
C ILE A 198 -22.07 3.48 30.15
N HIS A 199 -22.40 2.19 30.25
CA HIS A 199 -21.60 1.14 29.62
C HIS A 199 -21.57 1.27 28.09
N ALA A 200 -22.71 1.53 27.46
CA ALA A 200 -22.80 1.72 26.02
C ALA A 200 -21.99 2.94 25.54
N LEU A 201 -22.03 4.05 26.29
CA LEU A 201 -21.22 5.23 25.99
C LEU A 201 -19.72 4.94 26.10
N ALA A 202 -19.29 4.26 27.17
CA ALA A 202 -17.89 3.87 27.35
C ALA A 202 -17.44 2.91 26.22
N ALA A 203 -18.24 1.91 25.89
CA ALA A 203 -17.94 0.95 24.84
C ALA A 203 -17.89 1.61 23.45
N ALA A 204 -18.81 2.52 23.15
CA ALA A 204 -18.85 3.26 21.88
C ALA A 204 -17.58 4.11 21.72
N ASP A 205 -17.22 4.87 22.74
CA ASP A 205 -16.03 5.71 22.74
C ASP A 205 -14.72 4.88 22.65
N VAL A 206 -14.63 3.77 23.37
CA VAL A 206 -13.51 2.82 23.26
C VAL A 206 -13.41 2.24 21.85
N SER A 207 -14.52 1.82 21.25
CA SER A 207 -14.54 1.24 19.91
C SER A 207 -14.08 2.24 18.84
N LEU A 208 -14.53 3.48 18.95
CA LEU A 208 -14.18 4.54 18.01
C LEU A 208 -12.71 4.97 18.17
N SER A 209 -12.29 5.18 19.43
CA SER A 209 -10.91 5.57 19.74
C SER A 209 -9.91 4.50 19.34
N THR A 210 -10.21 3.22 19.58
CA THR A 210 -9.35 2.11 19.15
C THR A 210 -9.28 1.97 17.63
N ALA A 211 -10.41 2.10 16.92
CA ALA A 211 -10.42 2.03 15.46
C ALA A 211 -9.57 3.14 14.81
N LEU A 212 -9.68 4.36 15.32
CA LEU A 212 -8.97 5.52 14.80
C LEU A 212 -7.48 5.48 15.16
N LEU A 213 -7.14 5.13 16.40
CA LEU A 213 -5.75 5.01 16.84
C LEU A 213 -5.06 3.76 16.25
N ALA A 214 -5.75 2.66 15.92
CA ALA A 214 -5.09 1.48 15.36
C ALA A 214 -4.78 1.56 13.85
N SER A 215 -5.21 2.64 13.16
CA SER A 215 -5.14 2.76 11.70
C SER A 215 -3.74 2.99 11.08
N GLY A 216 -2.67 3.01 11.90
CA GLY A 216 -1.30 3.29 11.44
C GLY A 216 -0.44 2.04 11.33
N ARG A 217 -0.11 1.63 10.10
CA ARG A 217 0.91 0.64 9.71
C ARG A 217 0.79 -0.72 10.41
N ARG A 218 -0.02 -1.62 9.82
CA ARG A 218 0.06 -3.06 10.10
C ARG A 218 1.39 -3.57 9.54
N ASP A 219 2.36 -3.84 10.42
CA ASP A 219 3.51 -4.64 10.02
C ASP A 219 3.01 -6.04 9.64
N ALA A 220 3.22 -6.40 8.36
CA ALA A 220 2.74 -7.63 7.73
C ALA A 220 3.13 -8.92 8.47
N ALA A 221 4.12 -8.86 9.37
CA ALA A 221 4.64 -10.00 10.13
C ALA A 221 3.74 -10.44 11.31
N THR A 222 2.80 -9.63 11.78
CA THR A 222 1.95 -9.98 12.95
C THR A 222 0.59 -10.59 12.59
N THR A 223 0.28 -10.66 11.29
CA THR A 223 -1.01 -11.10 10.75
C THR A 223 -1.29 -12.59 11.00
N ASP A 224 -0.26 -13.42 11.21
CA ASP A 224 -0.44 -14.87 11.23
C ASP A 224 -0.70 -15.46 12.63
N LEU A 225 -0.28 -14.78 13.71
CA LEU A 225 -0.43 -15.29 15.08
C LEU A 225 -1.70 -14.79 15.77
N THR A 226 -2.22 -13.62 15.37
CA THR A 226 -3.41 -13.02 15.99
C THR A 226 -4.72 -13.40 15.31
N SER A 227 -4.68 -13.81 14.03
CA SER A 227 -5.87 -14.19 13.24
C SER A 227 -6.53 -15.50 13.71
N ARG A 228 -5.80 -16.37 14.41
CA ARG A 228 -6.35 -17.62 14.95
C ARG A 228 -7.03 -17.48 16.31
N ALA A 229 -6.77 -16.40 17.06
CA ALA A 229 -7.23 -16.27 18.45
C ALA A 229 -8.45 -15.34 18.64
N TYR A 230 -8.75 -14.45 17.70
CA TYR A 230 -9.90 -13.56 17.78
C TYR A 230 -10.71 -13.60 16.49
N GLY A 231 -11.99 -13.94 16.61
CA GLY A 231 -12.94 -14.02 15.52
C GLY A 231 -12.88 -12.81 14.59
N SER A 232 -12.98 -13.08 13.31
CA SER A 232 -12.78 -12.16 12.19
C SER A 232 -13.72 -10.93 12.24
N TYR A 233 -13.34 -9.89 12.97
CA TYR A 233 -13.88 -8.56 12.75
C TYR A 233 -13.16 -7.94 11.57
N ARG A 234 -13.79 -7.99 10.38
CA ARG A 234 -13.39 -7.20 9.22
C ARG A 234 -13.53 -5.72 9.58
N THR A 235 -12.45 -5.11 10.06
CA THR A 235 -12.36 -3.66 10.19
C THR A 235 -12.31 -3.08 8.78
N ALA A 236 -13.38 -2.41 8.36
CA ALA A 236 -13.46 -1.70 7.10
C ALA A 236 -12.39 -0.59 7.07
N SER A 237 -11.28 -0.83 6.40
CA SER A 237 -10.30 0.21 6.13
C SER A 237 -10.83 1.10 5.00
N PHE A 238 -11.28 2.30 5.34
CA PHE A 238 -11.70 3.28 4.34
C PHE A 238 -10.53 3.66 3.43
N SER A 239 -10.76 3.66 2.11
CA SER A 239 -9.73 4.06 1.15
C SER A 239 -9.38 5.56 1.31
N PRO A 240 -8.15 5.99 0.95
CA PRO A 240 -7.78 7.41 0.94
C PRO A 240 -8.77 8.28 0.13
N ALA A 241 -9.39 7.70 -0.90
CA ALA A 241 -10.46 8.35 -1.65
C ALA A 241 -11.69 8.60 -0.76
N ALA A 242 -12.14 7.62 0.03
CA ALA A 242 -13.28 7.78 0.93
C ALA A 242 -13.06 8.90 1.96
N TRP A 243 -11.85 9.04 2.50
CA TRP A 243 -11.50 10.14 3.40
C TRP A 243 -11.56 11.51 2.73
N SER A 244 -11.09 11.62 1.48
CA SER A 244 -11.19 12.87 0.71
C SER A 244 -12.64 13.28 0.45
N TRP A 245 -13.53 12.31 0.21
CA TRP A 245 -14.96 12.54 0.02
C TRP A 245 -15.66 13.00 1.29
N ILE A 246 -15.40 12.31 2.41
CA ILE A 246 -16.00 12.65 3.70
C ILE A 246 -15.54 14.06 4.12
N GLY A 247 -14.24 14.35 4.01
CA GLY A 247 -13.69 15.66 4.35
C GLY A 247 -14.22 16.78 3.45
N THR A 248 -14.24 16.58 2.13
CA THR A 248 -14.73 17.59 1.17
C THR A 248 -16.24 17.80 1.27
N GLY A 249 -17.00 16.72 1.47
CA GLY A 249 -18.45 16.77 1.69
C GLY A 249 -18.80 17.49 3.00
N PHE A 250 -18.11 17.17 4.09
CA PHE A 250 -18.28 17.85 5.37
C PHE A 250 -17.97 19.35 5.26
N ALA A 251 -16.85 19.72 4.64
CA ALA A 251 -16.49 21.12 4.41
C ALA A 251 -17.56 21.86 3.58
N ALA A 252 -18.07 21.25 2.50
CA ALA A 252 -19.12 21.83 1.68
C ALA A 252 -20.43 22.05 2.46
N VAL A 253 -20.80 21.11 3.34
CA VAL A 253 -21.99 21.24 4.20
C VAL A 253 -21.83 22.37 5.21
N VAL A 254 -20.67 22.45 5.88
CA VAL A 254 -20.39 23.54 6.83
C VAL A 254 -20.41 24.90 6.13
N LEU A 255 -19.76 25.01 4.97
CA LEU A 255 -19.75 26.24 4.17
C LEU A 255 -21.15 26.62 3.68
N PHE A 256 -22.01 25.67 3.36
CA PHE A 256 -23.39 25.93 2.98
C PHE A 256 -24.21 26.53 4.13
N PHE A 257 -24.16 25.89 5.32
CA PHE A 257 -24.92 26.34 6.49
C PHE A 257 -24.46 27.70 7.03
N VAL A 258 -23.20 28.06 6.81
CA VAL A 258 -22.68 29.40 7.16
C VAL A 258 -22.93 30.39 6.04
N GLY A 259 -22.67 30.01 4.79
CA GLY A 259 -22.72 30.87 3.62
C GLY A 259 -24.12 31.40 3.31
N TRP A 260 -25.14 30.53 3.37
CA TRP A 260 -26.50 30.92 2.96
C TRP A 260 -27.10 31.99 3.89
N PRO A 261 -27.12 31.84 5.23
CA PRO A 261 -27.63 32.87 6.12
C PRO A 261 -26.83 34.18 6.03
N VAL A 262 -25.51 34.09 5.88
CA VAL A 262 -24.64 35.28 5.77
C VAL A 262 -24.95 36.06 4.50
N THR A 263 -25.02 35.39 3.35
CA THR A 263 -25.34 36.05 2.07
C THR A 263 -26.74 36.66 2.09
N ALA A 264 -27.72 35.98 2.70
CA ALA A 264 -29.08 36.52 2.80
C ALA A 264 -29.20 37.69 3.79
N ALA A 265 -28.64 37.55 4.99
CA ALA A 265 -28.86 38.51 6.08
C ALA A 265 -27.91 39.72 6.04
N ILE A 266 -26.64 39.51 5.70
CA ILE A 266 -25.62 40.59 5.72
C ILE A 266 -25.61 41.34 4.40
N HIS A 267 -25.65 40.60 3.28
CA HIS A 267 -25.61 41.18 1.94
C HIS A 267 -27.01 41.45 1.36
N SER A 268 -28.07 41.34 2.17
CA SER A 268 -29.46 41.63 1.79
C SER A 268 -29.93 40.93 0.50
N VAL A 269 -29.31 39.81 0.15
CA VAL A 269 -29.68 39.03 -1.04
C VAL A 269 -30.97 38.28 -0.74
N ASN A 270 -31.88 38.22 -1.71
CA ASN A 270 -33.11 37.43 -1.56
C ASN A 270 -32.80 36.00 -1.09
N VAL A 271 -33.51 35.55 -0.05
CA VAL A 271 -33.22 34.29 0.66
C VAL A 271 -33.15 33.08 -0.27
N VAL A 272 -34.03 33.01 -1.27
CA VAL A 272 -34.09 31.89 -2.23
C VAL A 272 -32.92 31.95 -3.21
N PHE A 273 -32.58 33.16 -3.71
CA PHE A 273 -31.42 33.33 -4.57
C PHE A 273 -30.10 33.05 -3.85
N ALA A 274 -29.96 33.52 -2.60
CA ALA A 274 -28.80 33.24 -1.75
C ALA A 274 -28.65 31.73 -1.51
N LEU A 275 -29.75 31.02 -1.23
CA LEU A 275 -29.76 29.56 -1.08
C LEU A 275 -29.19 28.89 -2.33
N ILE A 276 -29.73 29.21 -3.51
CA ILE A 276 -29.36 28.56 -4.77
C ILE A 276 -27.89 28.83 -5.10
N LEU A 277 -27.44 30.08 -5.04
CA LEU A 277 -26.07 30.46 -5.38
C LEU A 277 -25.05 29.81 -4.43
N VAL A 278 -25.30 29.86 -3.11
CA VAL A 278 -24.40 29.24 -2.13
C VAL A 278 -24.41 27.71 -2.24
N MET A 279 -25.57 27.10 -2.49
CA MET A 279 -25.67 25.66 -2.74
C MET A 279 -24.86 25.23 -3.96
N VAL A 280 -24.93 25.98 -5.06
CA VAL A 280 -24.13 25.73 -6.27
C VAL A 280 -22.64 25.91 -5.98
N HIS A 281 -22.25 26.97 -5.27
CA HIS A 281 -20.85 27.26 -4.92
C HIS A 281 -20.25 26.17 -4.03
N CYS A 282 -20.98 25.72 -3.01
CA CYS A 282 -20.53 24.64 -2.12
C CYS A 282 -20.54 23.27 -2.83
N GLY A 283 -21.55 23.01 -3.66
CA GLY A 283 -21.62 21.80 -4.48
C GLY A 283 -20.47 21.70 -5.48
N ALA A 284 -19.96 22.83 -5.97
CA ALA A 284 -18.79 22.88 -6.84
C ALA A 284 -17.52 22.33 -6.18
N VAL A 285 -17.37 22.45 -4.86
CA VAL A 285 -16.23 21.88 -4.10
C VAL A 285 -16.16 20.37 -4.31
N VAL A 286 -17.30 19.69 -4.15
CA VAL A 286 -17.41 18.24 -4.34
C VAL A 286 -17.33 17.87 -5.81
N LEU A 287 -18.01 18.62 -6.69
CA LEU A 287 -18.05 18.31 -8.12
C LEU A 287 -16.67 18.41 -8.78
N THR A 288 -15.80 19.29 -8.30
CA THR A 288 -14.43 19.45 -8.79
C THR A 288 -13.60 18.16 -8.65
N LEU A 289 -13.93 17.31 -7.67
CA LEU A 289 -13.30 15.99 -7.52
C LEU A 289 -13.61 15.06 -8.70
N HIS A 290 -14.75 15.21 -9.37
CA HIS A 290 -15.20 14.27 -10.42
C HIS A 290 -15.17 14.88 -11.81
N ARG A 291 -15.72 16.09 -11.95
CA ARG A 291 -15.84 16.84 -13.19
C ARG A 291 -15.24 18.23 -12.97
N PRO A 292 -13.90 18.38 -13.07
CA PRO A 292 -13.22 19.60 -12.67
C PRO A 292 -13.70 20.82 -13.45
N TRP A 293 -13.86 20.72 -14.77
CA TRP A 293 -14.36 21.83 -15.58
C TRP A 293 -15.77 22.29 -15.19
N ILE A 294 -16.69 21.36 -14.92
CA ILE A 294 -18.06 21.69 -14.51
C ILE A 294 -18.06 22.31 -13.11
N GLY A 295 -17.30 21.74 -12.18
CA GLY A 295 -17.16 22.28 -10.82
C GLY A 295 -16.59 23.70 -10.85
N LEU A 296 -15.49 23.93 -11.56
CA LEU A 296 -14.85 25.24 -11.68
C LEU A 296 -15.77 26.27 -12.33
N ALA A 297 -16.47 25.89 -13.41
CA ALA A 297 -17.43 26.77 -14.08
C ALA A 297 -18.62 27.14 -13.18
N LEU A 298 -19.20 26.17 -12.47
CA LEU A 298 -20.29 26.41 -11.52
C LEU A 298 -19.84 27.27 -10.33
N SER A 299 -18.62 27.06 -9.83
CA SER A 299 -18.04 27.88 -8.76
C SER A 299 -17.91 29.33 -9.18
N LEU A 300 -17.36 29.58 -10.38
CA LEU A 300 -17.19 30.94 -10.90
C LEU A 300 -18.53 31.59 -11.24
N GLY A 301 -19.47 30.84 -11.81
CA GLY A 301 -20.83 31.33 -12.09
C GLY A 301 -21.59 31.69 -10.81
N ALA A 302 -21.51 30.85 -9.78
CA ALA A 302 -22.12 31.14 -8.49
C ALA A 302 -21.47 32.35 -7.80
N ALA A 303 -20.13 32.43 -7.80
CA ALA A 303 -19.41 33.58 -7.27
C ALA A 303 -19.80 34.88 -7.99
N GLY A 304 -19.87 34.87 -9.34
CA GLY A 304 -20.33 36.02 -10.12
C GLY A 304 -21.78 36.39 -9.84
N GLY A 305 -22.66 35.41 -9.67
CA GLY A 305 -24.05 35.64 -9.27
C GLY A 305 -24.14 36.29 -7.89
N ILE A 306 -23.30 35.88 -6.92
CA ILE A 306 -23.23 36.50 -5.59
C ILE A 306 -22.69 37.93 -5.69
N MET A 307 -21.66 38.19 -6.51
CA MET A 307 -21.13 39.53 -6.74
C MET A 307 -22.21 40.48 -7.25
N VAL A 308 -22.97 40.06 -8.26
CA VAL A 308 -24.04 40.87 -8.84
C VAL A 308 -25.18 41.06 -7.84
N ALA A 309 -25.58 40.00 -7.12
CA ALA A 309 -26.68 40.10 -6.16
C ALA A 309 -26.34 40.96 -4.93
N ALA A 310 -25.06 41.04 -4.56
CA ALA A 310 -24.59 41.76 -3.37
C ALA A 310 -24.12 43.19 -3.65
N VAL A 311 -24.07 43.64 -4.92
CA VAL A 311 -23.51 44.97 -5.25
C VAL A 311 -24.35 46.12 -4.69
N ASP A 312 -25.67 46.01 -4.78
CA ASP A 312 -26.61 47.05 -4.35
C ASP A 312 -26.84 47.06 -2.83
N SER A 313 -26.27 46.10 -2.09
CA SER A 313 -26.52 45.97 -0.66
C SER A 313 -25.74 46.98 0.18
N GLY A 314 -24.74 47.65 -0.40
CA GLY A 314 -23.82 48.56 0.31
C GLY A 314 -23.00 47.87 1.41
N ALA A 315 -23.05 46.54 1.52
CA ALA A 315 -22.42 45.79 2.59
C ALA A 315 -21.01 45.34 2.17
N ALA A 316 -19.99 45.82 2.87
CA ALA A 316 -18.63 45.32 2.74
C ALA A 316 -18.47 43.98 3.49
N PRO A 317 -17.64 43.04 2.98
CA PRO A 317 -16.78 43.15 1.81
C PRO A 317 -17.44 42.73 0.48
N TRP A 318 -17.19 43.48 -0.59
CA TRP A 318 -17.54 43.20 -1.98
C TRP A 318 -16.27 43.44 -2.85
N PRO A 319 -16.00 42.74 -3.97
CA PRO A 319 -16.83 41.74 -4.68
C PRO A 319 -16.90 40.36 -4.04
N TRP A 320 -15.97 40.01 -3.16
CA TRP A 320 -15.90 38.68 -2.55
C TRP A 320 -16.33 38.73 -1.08
N PRO A 321 -17.59 38.40 -0.74
CA PRO A 321 -17.98 38.09 0.62
C PRO A 321 -17.05 37.05 1.23
N VAL A 322 -16.76 37.16 2.53
CA VAL A 322 -15.80 36.28 3.22
C VAL A 322 -16.18 34.79 3.03
N THR A 323 -17.46 34.47 3.07
CA THR A 323 -17.97 33.11 2.83
C THR A 323 -17.72 32.62 1.40
N SER A 324 -17.87 33.49 0.41
CA SER A 324 -17.57 33.19 -1.00
C SER A 324 -16.07 33.04 -1.26
N LEU A 325 -15.24 33.87 -0.61
CA LEU A 325 -13.78 33.76 -0.68
C LEU A 325 -13.28 32.43 -0.10
N ILE A 326 -13.79 32.04 1.07
CA ILE A 326 -13.43 30.75 1.69
C ILE A 326 -13.89 29.58 0.81
N THR A 327 -15.11 29.65 0.27
CA THR A 327 -15.64 28.60 -0.62
C THR A 327 -14.82 28.50 -1.90
N GLN A 328 -14.46 29.63 -2.52
CA GLN A 328 -13.60 29.65 -3.70
C GLN A 328 -12.19 29.12 -3.39
N SER A 329 -11.66 29.41 -2.20
CA SER A 329 -10.38 28.87 -1.73
C SER A 329 -10.44 27.35 -1.56
N ALA A 330 -11.56 26.81 -1.07
CA ALA A 330 -11.78 25.37 -0.96
C ALA A 330 -11.83 24.70 -2.35
N VAL A 331 -12.54 25.29 -3.32
CA VAL A 331 -12.57 24.81 -4.72
C VAL A 331 -11.17 24.79 -5.33
N LEU A 332 -10.41 25.88 -5.17
CA LEU A 332 -9.03 25.97 -5.68
C LEU A 332 -8.08 24.98 -4.99
N THR A 333 -8.25 24.75 -3.68
CA THR A 333 -7.48 23.74 -2.93
C THR A 333 -7.74 22.34 -3.50
N VAL A 334 -9.01 21.98 -3.70
CA VAL A 334 -9.40 20.69 -4.30
C VAL A 334 -8.84 20.56 -5.71
N ALA A 335 -8.94 21.60 -6.54
CA ALA A 335 -8.35 21.61 -7.87
C ALA A 335 -6.82 21.43 -7.83
N ALA A 336 -6.13 22.14 -6.94
CA ALA A 336 -4.67 22.11 -6.83
C ALA A 336 -4.14 20.75 -6.31
N LEU A 337 -4.86 20.10 -5.39
CA LEU A 337 -4.46 18.81 -4.81
C LEU A 337 -4.88 17.61 -5.66
N ALA A 338 -6.07 17.63 -6.25
CA ALA A 338 -6.61 16.48 -6.96
C ALA A 338 -6.31 16.48 -8.47
N ARG A 339 -6.03 17.64 -9.07
CA ARG A 339 -6.01 17.82 -10.53
C ARG A 339 -4.70 18.46 -11.02
N PRO A 340 -4.38 18.35 -12.33
CA PRO A 340 -3.23 19.03 -12.94
C PRO A 340 -3.15 20.51 -12.57
N TRP A 341 -1.92 20.99 -12.32
CA TRP A 341 -1.67 22.34 -11.82
C TRP A 341 -2.26 23.43 -12.72
N TYR A 342 -2.31 23.20 -14.04
CA TYR A 342 -2.87 24.15 -15.00
C TYR A 342 -4.37 24.41 -14.78
N LEU A 343 -5.13 23.46 -14.24
CA LEU A 343 -6.56 23.66 -13.95
C LEU A 343 -6.75 24.64 -12.79
N ALA A 344 -6.00 24.47 -11.69
CA ALA A 344 -6.05 25.37 -10.54
C ALA A 344 -5.60 26.78 -10.92
N VAL A 345 -4.52 26.91 -11.70
CA VAL A 345 -4.04 28.19 -12.21
C VAL A 345 -5.06 28.83 -13.15
N SER A 346 -5.65 28.08 -14.08
CA SER A 346 -6.67 28.61 -15.00
C SER A 346 -7.92 29.11 -14.26
N ALA A 347 -8.36 28.40 -13.22
CA ALA A 347 -9.50 28.80 -12.40
C ALA A 347 -9.19 30.05 -11.56
N TRP A 348 -7.96 30.17 -11.05
CA TRP A 348 -7.51 31.37 -10.35
C TRP A 348 -7.47 32.58 -11.29
N CYS A 349 -6.88 32.43 -12.48
CA CYS A 349 -6.89 33.47 -13.51
C CYS A 349 -8.32 33.87 -13.89
N ALA A 350 -9.22 32.90 -14.08
CA ALA A 350 -10.62 33.18 -14.40
C ALA A 350 -11.33 33.93 -13.26
N GLY A 351 -11.05 33.60 -11.99
CA GLY A 351 -11.56 34.35 -10.85
C GLY A 351 -11.00 35.77 -10.76
N ALA A 352 -9.73 35.99 -11.12
CA ALA A 352 -9.15 37.33 -11.20
C ALA A 352 -9.79 38.15 -12.34
N VAL A 353 -10.03 37.55 -13.51
CA VAL A 353 -10.75 38.18 -14.61
C VAL A 353 -12.19 38.49 -14.21
N LEU A 354 -12.89 37.57 -13.54
CA LEU A 354 -14.24 37.81 -13.02
C LEU A 354 -14.27 39.00 -12.06
N THR A 355 -13.28 39.10 -11.17
CA THR A 355 -13.13 40.23 -10.24
C THR A 355 -12.91 41.54 -10.99
N LEU A 356 -12.03 41.54 -12.01
CA LEU A 356 -11.79 42.71 -12.85
C LEU A 356 -13.06 43.15 -13.58
N VAL A 357 -13.81 42.21 -14.17
CA VAL A 357 -15.07 42.48 -14.86
C VAL A 357 -16.10 43.07 -13.89
N ALA A 358 -16.21 42.52 -12.67
CA ALA A 358 -17.10 43.05 -11.65
C ALA A 358 -16.74 44.50 -11.26
N LEU A 359 -15.45 44.79 -11.04
CA LEU A 359 -14.97 46.14 -10.70
C LEU A 359 -15.22 47.15 -11.82
N LEU A 360 -15.08 46.74 -13.09
CA LEU A 360 -15.35 47.60 -14.25
C LEU A 360 -16.85 47.79 -14.53
N GLY A 361 -17.70 46.90 -14.00
CA GLY A 361 -19.15 46.91 -14.23
C GLY A 361 -19.94 47.87 -13.33
N VAL A 362 -19.32 48.47 -12.32
CA VAL A 362 -20.00 49.37 -11.36
C VAL A 362 -19.62 50.83 -11.64
N ALA A 363 -20.59 51.74 -11.56
CA ALA A 363 -20.39 53.17 -11.81
C ALA A 363 -19.61 53.87 -10.67
N GLU A 364 -19.85 53.48 -9.42
CA GLU A 364 -19.14 53.98 -8.25
C GLU A 364 -18.55 52.79 -7.47
N MET A 365 -17.25 52.82 -7.20
CA MET A 365 -16.58 51.71 -6.50
C MET A 365 -17.00 51.68 -5.02
N PRO A 366 -17.56 50.56 -4.52
CA PRO A 366 -17.86 50.41 -3.10
C PRO A 366 -16.60 50.49 -2.23
N ASP A 367 -16.75 51.03 -1.02
CA ASP A 367 -15.65 51.18 -0.07
C ASP A 367 -14.99 49.82 0.22
N GLY A 368 -13.65 49.80 0.09
CA GLY A 368 -12.86 48.60 0.32
C GLY A 368 -12.85 47.57 -0.82
N ALA A 369 -13.50 47.83 -1.97
CA ALA A 369 -13.58 46.87 -3.08
C ALA A 369 -12.20 46.51 -3.68
N MET A 370 -11.31 47.49 -3.84
CA MET A 370 -9.93 47.23 -4.28
C MET A 370 -9.16 46.40 -3.25
N ALA A 371 -9.27 46.73 -1.97
CA ALA A 371 -8.59 45.99 -0.90
C ALA A 371 -9.09 44.54 -0.84
N ASN A 372 -10.39 44.32 -0.90
CA ASN A 372 -11.00 42.99 -0.96
C ASN A 372 -10.51 42.18 -2.19
N SER A 373 -10.41 42.83 -3.35
CA SER A 373 -9.90 42.19 -4.58
C SER A 373 -8.42 41.79 -4.47
N ILE A 374 -7.58 42.62 -3.85
CA ILE A 374 -6.18 42.30 -3.57
C ILE A 374 -6.08 41.14 -2.57
N VAL A 375 -6.89 41.15 -1.52
CA VAL A 375 -6.96 40.04 -0.53
C VAL A 375 -7.37 38.74 -1.22
N TYR A 376 -8.42 38.77 -2.04
CA TYR A 376 -8.84 37.61 -2.82
C TYR A 376 -7.69 37.08 -3.68
N ALA A 377 -7.08 37.93 -4.50
CA ALA A 377 -6.02 37.52 -5.43
C ALA A 377 -4.81 36.92 -4.70
N SER A 378 -4.35 37.57 -3.63
CA SER A 378 -3.18 37.14 -2.85
C SER A 378 -3.42 35.85 -2.06
N VAL A 379 -4.55 35.74 -1.35
CA VAL A 379 -4.90 34.54 -0.57
C VAL A 379 -5.09 33.34 -1.48
N THR A 380 -5.87 33.49 -2.56
CA THR A 380 -6.13 32.38 -3.47
C THR A 380 -4.90 31.98 -4.29
N ALA A 381 -4.00 32.91 -4.61
CA ALA A 381 -2.70 32.58 -5.20
C ALA A 381 -1.85 31.73 -4.24
N GLY A 382 -1.77 32.10 -2.97
CA GLY A 382 -1.09 31.32 -1.93
C GLY A 382 -1.65 29.90 -1.80
N VAL A 383 -2.99 29.77 -1.81
CA VAL A 383 -3.68 28.48 -1.79
C VAL A 383 -3.31 27.61 -2.99
N VAL A 384 -3.32 28.17 -4.21
CA VAL A 384 -2.96 27.44 -5.43
C VAL A 384 -1.50 27.00 -5.38
N VAL A 385 -0.58 27.90 -5.01
CA VAL A 385 0.86 27.58 -4.92
C VAL A 385 1.12 26.48 -3.90
N ILE A 386 0.59 26.61 -2.68
CA ILE A 386 0.75 25.60 -1.63
C ILE A 386 0.14 24.27 -2.06
N GLY A 387 -1.08 24.28 -2.60
CA GLY A 387 -1.75 23.06 -3.08
C GLY A 387 -0.96 22.35 -4.18
N VAL A 388 -0.41 23.09 -5.14
CA VAL A 388 0.43 22.52 -6.21
C VAL A 388 1.74 21.95 -5.66
N LEU A 389 2.41 22.67 -4.75
CA LEU A 389 3.66 22.20 -4.12
C LEU A 389 3.42 20.93 -3.29
N VAL A 390 2.34 20.89 -2.50
CA VAL A 390 1.94 19.70 -1.74
C VAL A 390 1.65 18.54 -2.68
N ARG A 391 0.94 18.77 -3.79
CA ARG A 391 0.67 17.72 -4.78
C ARG A 391 1.96 17.18 -5.40
N ILE A 392 2.89 18.06 -5.78
CA ILE A 392 4.19 17.65 -6.31
C ILE A 392 4.95 16.83 -5.26
N TRP A 393 4.94 17.26 -4.01
CA TRP A 393 5.58 16.54 -2.92
C TRP A 393 4.99 15.14 -2.71
N ILE A 394 3.66 15.00 -2.67
CA ILE A 394 2.97 13.70 -2.54
C ILE A 394 3.32 12.77 -3.71
N LEU A 395 3.26 13.28 -4.94
CA LEU A 395 3.58 12.49 -6.14
C LEU A 395 5.05 12.05 -6.17
N ASN A 396 5.97 12.93 -5.77
CA ASN A 396 7.40 12.63 -5.73
C ASN A 396 7.75 11.65 -4.60
N ALA A 397 7.13 11.78 -3.42
CA ALA A 397 7.31 10.85 -2.32
C ALA A 397 6.86 9.43 -2.71
N GLY A 398 5.71 9.30 -3.36
CA GLY A 398 5.23 8.01 -3.85
C GLY A 398 6.13 7.39 -4.94
N ARG A 399 6.70 8.22 -5.82
CA ARG A 399 7.68 7.76 -6.82
C ARG A 399 8.99 7.29 -6.19
N LEU A 400 9.47 7.99 -5.16
CA LEU A 400 10.67 7.60 -4.44
C LEU A 400 10.46 6.27 -3.71
N GLU A 401 9.33 6.09 -3.02
CA GLU A 401 9.03 4.83 -2.32
C GLU A 401 8.91 3.66 -3.31
N ALA A 402 8.27 3.88 -4.47
CA ALA A 402 8.20 2.86 -5.52
C ALA A 402 9.59 2.51 -6.07
N ALA A 403 10.44 3.52 -6.31
CA ALA A 403 11.82 3.33 -6.77
C ALA A 403 12.66 2.57 -5.74
N GLU A 404 12.57 2.93 -4.45
CA GLU A 404 13.25 2.23 -3.36
C GLU A 404 12.83 0.77 -3.25
N ARG A 405 11.52 0.47 -3.37
CA ARG A 405 11.03 -0.92 -3.39
C ARG A 405 11.62 -1.71 -4.56
N THR A 406 11.60 -1.14 -5.77
CA THR A 406 12.19 -1.82 -6.94
C THR A 406 13.70 -2.02 -6.81
N SER A 407 14.42 -1.05 -6.23
CA SER A 407 15.87 -1.17 -5.98
C SER A 407 16.15 -2.25 -4.94
N ALA A 408 15.38 -2.30 -3.85
CA ALA A 408 15.56 -3.31 -2.80
C ALA A 408 15.28 -4.73 -3.32
N GLU A 409 14.28 -4.91 -4.19
CA GLU A 409 14.01 -6.18 -4.85
C GLU A 409 15.14 -6.59 -5.80
N GLN A 410 15.69 -5.66 -6.58
CA GLN A 410 16.83 -5.91 -7.46
C GLN A 410 18.10 -6.27 -6.67
N ASP A 411 18.39 -5.55 -5.59
CA ASP A 411 19.53 -5.81 -4.72
C ASP A 411 19.42 -7.17 -4.03
N ARG A 412 18.21 -7.54 -3.60
CA ARG A 412 17.96 -8.87 -3.03
C ARG A 412 18.21 -9.97 -4.05
N ARG A 413 17.68 -9.85 -5.28
CA ARG A 413 17.94 -10.80 -6.36
C ARG A 413 19.42 -10.90 -6.70
N ARG A 414 20.14 -9.77 -6.76
CA ARG A 414 21.58 -9.73 -7.00
C ARG A 414 22.35 -10.46 -5.89
N LYS A 415 22.01 -10.22 -4.63
CA LYS A 415 22.63 -10.92 -3.49
C LYS A 415 22.35 -12.42 -3.51
N GLU A 416 21.12 -12.83 -3.80
CA GLU A 416 20.75 -14.24 -3.93
C GLU A 416 21.53 -14.94 -5.06
N LEU A 417 21.72 -14.28 -6.21
CA LEU A 417 22.53 -14.80 -7.32
C LEU A 417 24.03 -14.87 -6.97
N GLN A 418 24.57 -13.84 -6.34
CA GLN A 418 25.96 -13.82 -5.88
C GLN A 418 26.24 -14.92 -4.87
N GLU A 419 25.32 -15.14 -3.93
CA GLU A 419 25.38 -16.21 -2.94
C GLU A 419 25.37 -17.58 -3.60
N ARG A 420 24.42 -17.80 -4.55
CA ARG A 420 24.34 -19.06 -5.30
C ARG A 420 25.62 -19.35 -6.09
N ASN A 421 26.22 -18.33 -6.72
CA ASN A 421 27.48 -18.45 -7.43
C ASN A 421 28.70 -18.64 -6.51
N ARG A 422 28.67 -18.09 -5.29
CA ARG A 422 29.70 -18.35 -4.28
C ARG A 422 29.63 -19.80 -3.82
N ILE A 423 28.44 -20.28 -3.44
CA ILE A 423 28.20 -21.66 -3.03
C ILE A 423 28.63 -22.63 -4.13
N ALA A 424 28.29 -22.36 -5.39
CA ALA A 424 28.71 -23.21 -6.51
C ALA A 424 30.24 -23.30 -6.67
N ARG A 425 30.97 -22.19 -6.43
CA ARG A 425 32.44 -22.17 -6.46
C ARG A 425 33.05 -22.91 -5.27
N GLU A 426 32.57 -22.64 -4.05
CA GLU A 426 33.05 -23.33 -2.85
C GLU A 426 32.81 -24.85 -2.93
N LEU A 427 31.65 -25.27 -3.46
CA LEU A 427 31.36 -26.68 -3.73
C LEU A 427 32.30 -27.25 -4.79
N HIS A 428 32.61 -26.51 -5.87
CA HIS A 428 33.55 -26.95 -6.89
C HIS A 428 34.93 -27.18 -6.30
N ASP A 429 35.46 -26.23 -5.54
CA ASP A 429 36.82 -26.30 -5.03
C ASP A 429 36.98 -27.46 -4.03
N VAL A 430 36.01 -27.66 -3.12
CA VAL A 430 36.09 -28.73 -2.12
C VAL A 430 35.88 -30.11 -2.75
N VAL A 431 34.82 -30.29 -3.56
CA VAL A 431 34.46 -31.61 -4.07
C VAL A 431 35.37 -32.01 -5.23
N ALA A 432 35.69 -31.10 -6.16
CA ALA A 432 36.55 -31.43 -7.29
C ALA A 432 37.98 -31.74 -6.85
N HIS A 433 38.51 -31.01 -5.87
CA HIS A 433 39.81 -31.30 -5.29
C HIS A 433 39.82 -32.66 -4.59
N SER A 434 38.83 -32.93 -3.73
CA SER A 434 38.73 -34.20 -2.99
C SER A 434 38.61 -35.41 -3.92
N MET A 435 37.75 -35.34 -4.94
CA MET A 435 37.59 -36.41 -5.93
C MET A 435 38.84 -36.60 -6.80
N SER A 436 39.55 -35.52 -7.14
CA SER A 436 40.81 -35.62 -7.88
C SER A 436 41.90 -36.31 -7.04
N VAL A 437 42.00 -35.99 -5.76
CA VAL A 437 42.93 -36.65 -4.83
C VAL A 437 42.59 -38.14 -4.70
N ILE A 438 41.31 -38.50 -4.52
CA ILE A 438 40.87 -39.90 -4.45
C ILE A 438 41.21 -40.64 -5.75
N SER A 439 40.96 -40.03 -6.92
CA SER A 439 41.32 -40.63 -8.21
C SER A 439 42.83 -40.87 -8.34
N VAL A 440 43.67 -39.93 -7.91
CA VAL A 440 45.14 -40.07 -8.00
C VAL A 440 45.65 -41.10 -6.99
N GLN A 441 45.14 -41.09 -5.76
CA GLN A 441 45.53 -42.05 -4.72
C GLN A 441 45.13 -43.48 -5.12
N ALA A 442 43.94 -43.67 -5.69
CA ALA A 442 43.48 -44.97 -6.17
C ALA A 442 44.31 -45.45 -7.38
N ALA A 443 44.56 -44.58 -8.37
CA ALA A 443 45.36 -44.93 -9.55
C ALA A 443 46.83 -45.26 -9.23
N THR A 444 47.40 -44.64 -8.18
CA THR A 444 48.79 -44.85 -7.78
C THR A 444 48.99 -45.92 -6.71
N ALA A 445 47.91 -46.53 -6.19
CA ALA A 445 47.97 -47.52 -5.11
C ALA A 445 48.87 -48.72 -5.44
N GLN A 446 48.81 -49.22 -6.67
CA GLN A 446 49.63 -50.34 -7.17
C GLN A 446 51.15 -50.10 -7.09
N TYR A 447 51.58 -48.83 -7.14
CA TYR A 447 53.00 -48.46 -7.07
C TYR A 447 53.46 -48.17 -5.64
N ARG A 448 52.52 -47.98 -4.70
CA ARG A 448 52.80 -47.61 -3.30
C ARG A 448 52.64 -48.76 -2.33
N ILE A 449 51.91 -49.81 -2.69
CA ILE A 449 51.65 -50.99 -1.84
C ILE A 449 52.22 -52.24 -2.52
N PRO A 450 53.42 -52.70 -2.14
CA PRO A 450 54.03 -53.90 -2.69
C PRO A 450 53.21 -55.16 -2.35
N GLY A 451 53.03 -56.07 -3.32
CA GLY A 451 52.35 -57.35 -3.10
C GLY A 451 50.81 -57.31 -3.17
N MET A 452 50.23 -56.27 -3.78
CA MET A 452 48.78 -56.16 -4.00
C MET A 452 48.24 -57.33 -4.83
N SER A 453 47.13 -57.93 -4.38
CA SER A 453 46.46 -59.00 -5.12
C SER A 453 45.79 -58.46 -6.39
N SER A 454 45.59 -59.33 -7.40
CA SER A 454 44.90 -58.97 -8.65
C SER A 454 43.47 -58.45 -8.40
N THR A 455 42.79 -58.98 -7.38
CA THR A 455 41.47 -58.49 -6.96
C THR A 455 41.54 -57.06 -6.41
N ALA A 456 42.51 -56.76 -5.54
CA ALA A 456 42.69 -55.42 -4.99
C ALA A 456 43.08 -54.39 -6.05
N LEU A 457 43.88 -54.79 -7.05
CA LEU A 457 44.23 -53.97 -8.22
C LEU A 457 42.98 -53.50 -8.97
N ARG A 458 42.04 -54.41 -9.22
CA ARG A 458 40.81 -54.12 -9.96
C ARG A 458 39.87 -53.20 -9.17
N GLU A 459 39.73 -53.42 -7.87
CA GLU A 459 38.93 -52.56 -6.97
C GLU A 459 39.45 -51.10 -6.95
N PHE A 460 40.78 -50.90 -6.88
CA PHE A 460 41.36 -49.55 -6.92
C PHE A 460 41.18 -48.87 -8.29
N ASP A 461 41.21 -49.64 -9.38
CA ASP A 461 40.98 -49.09 -10.72
C ASP A 461 39.50 -48.69 -10.92
N GLU A 462 38.57 -49.47 -10.36
CA GLU A 462 37.15 -49.15 -10.30
C GLU A 462 36.88 -47.88 -9.45
N ILE A 463 37.53 -47.72 -8.29
CA ILE A 463 37.44 -46.50 -7.46
C ILE A 463 37.97 -45.28 -8.23
N ALA A 464 39.07 -45.42 -8.96
CA ALA A 464 39.63 -44.35 -9.77
C ALA A 464 38.69 -43.99 -10.94
N GLY A 465 38.08 -44.99 -11.59
CA GLY A 465 37.07 -44.80 -12.62
C GLY A 465 35.81 -44.09 -12.11
N SER A 466 35.26 -44.54 -10.98
CA SER A 466 34.08 -43.95 -10.35
C SER A 466 34.32 -42.49 -9.92
N SER A 467 35.52 -42.17 -9.44
CA SER A 467 35.90 -40.80 -9.06
C SER A 467 35.99 -39.86 -10.27
N ARG A 468 36.53 -40.36 -11.41
CA ARG A 468 36.56 -39.59 -12.68
C ARG A 468 35.16 -39.38 -13.25
N GLN A 469 34.30 -40.38 -13.16
CA GLN A 469 32.90 -40.28 -13.60
C GLN A 469 32.14 -39.23 -12.76
N ALA A 470 32.25 -39.28 -11.43
CA ALA A 470 31.62 -38.31 -10.53
C ALA A 470 32.09 -36.87 -10.79
N LEU A 471 33.38 -36.67 -11.11
CA LEU A 471 33.92 -35.37 -11.54
C LEU A 471 33.30 -34.88 -12.87
N GLY A 472 33.08 -35.78 -13.83
CA GLY A 472 32.44 -35.47 -15.10
C GLY A 472 30.98 -35.03 -14.92
N GLU A 473 30.21 -35.79 -14.14
CA GLU A 473 28.81 -35.50 -13.84
C GLU A 473 28.65 -34.17 -13.08
N MET A 474 29.53 -33.89 -12.11
CA MET A 474 29.51 -32.63 -11.36
C MET A 474 29.83 -31.41 -12.25
N ARG A 475 30.83 -31.51 -13.14
CA ARG A 475 31.16 -30.42 -14.08
C ARG A 475 30.00 -30.10 -15.01
N MET A 476 29.27 -31.13 -15.46
CA MET A 476 28.08 -30.97 -16.29
C MET A 476 26.95 -30.24 -15.54
N LEU A 477 26.67 -30.63 -14.28
CA LEU A 477 25.66 -29.95 -13.45
C LEU A 477 26.03 -28.49 -13.13
N LEU A 478 27.31 -28.21 -12.86
CA LEU A 478 27.79 -26.84 -12.65
C LEU A 478 27.74 -25.99 -13.92
N SER A 479 27.99 -26.58 -15.09
CA SER A 479 27.84 -25.89 -16.38
C SER A 479 26.40 -25.44 -16.63
N ILE A 480 25.40 -26.21 -16.16
CA ILE A 480 23.97 -25.86 -16.25
C ILE A 480 23.61 -24.74 -15.26
N LEU A 481 24.25 -24.72 -14.08
CA LEU A 481 24.04 -23.69 -13.06
C LEU A 481 24.72 -22.35 -13.38
N ARG A 482 25.77 -22.34 -14.20
CA ARG A 482 26.55 -21.16 -14.60
C ARG A 482 26.01 -20.41 -15.82
N GLY A 483 24.81 -20.76 -16.31
CA GLY A 483 24.20 -20.26 -17.56
C GLY A 483 24.79 -18.97 -18.15
N GLU A 484 25.32 -19.09 -19.38
CA GLU A 484 25.60 -18.06 -20.41
C GLU A 484 26.30 -16.71 -20.03
N ASP A 485 26.66 -16.45 -18.78
CA ASP A 485 27.17 -15.13 -18.35
C ASP A 485 28.71 -15.02 -18.24
N GLU A 486 29.47 -16.05 -18.63
CA GLU A 486 30.93 -15.97 -18.72
C GLU A 486 31.34 -15.81 -20.19
N VAL A 487 31.76 -14.60 -20.57
CA VAL A 487 32.32 -14.27 -21.88
C VAL A 487 33.49 -15.22 -22.16
N PRO A 488 33.41 -16.13 -23.15
CA PRO A 488 34.49 -17.05 -23.44
C PRO A 488 35.69 -16.26 -24.01
N THR A 489 36.85 -16.39 -23.38
CA THR A 489 38.13 -15.80 -23.80
C THR A 489 38.82 -16.54 -24.95
N ALA A 490 38.17 -17.54 -25.55
CA ALA A 490 38.62 -18.24 -26.74
C ALA A 490 37.78 -17.80 -27.96
N PRO A 491 38.35 -17.78 -29.19
CA PRO A 491 37.55 -17.57 -30.40
C PRO A 491 36.37 -18.55 -30.43
N GLU A 492 35.18 -18.05 -30.79
CA GLU A 492 33.98 -18.89 -30.87
C GLU A 492 34.21 -20.02 -31.88
N PRO A 493 33.93 -21.28 -31.50
CA PRO A 493 34.22 -22.42 -32.35
C PRO A 493 33.36 -22.40 -33.62
N GLY A 494 34.00 -22.70 -34.75
CA GLY A 494 33.42 -22.64 -36.09
C GLY A 494 33.21 -24.01 -36.71
N LEU A 495 32.94 -24.00 -38.02
CA LEU A 495 32.79 -25.23 -38.82
C LEU A 495 34.10 -26.01 -38.92
N GLU A 496 35.25 -25.32 -38.97
CA GLU A 496 36.58 -25.95 -38.97
C GLU A 496 36.90 -26.77 -37.71
N ASP A 497 36.25 -26.48 -36.58
CA ASP A 497 36.52 -27.14 -35.30
C ASP A 497 35.77 -28.47 -35.12
N ILE A 498 34.86 -28.81 -36.04
CA ILE A 498 34.06 -30.04 -35.98
C ILE A 498 34.97 -31.27 -36.12
N ASP A 499 36.00 -31.22 -36.96
CA ASP A 499 36.95 -32.33 -37.14
C ASP A 499 37.69 -32.63 -35.82
N GLY A 500 38.14 -31.57 -35.12
CA GLY A 500 38.77 -31.69 -33.82
C GLY A 500 37.83 -32.25 -32.74
N LEU A 501 36.55 -31.88 -32.77
CA LEU A 501 35.52 -32.43 -31.88
C LEU A 501 35.28 -33.93 -32.13
N ILE A 502 35.29 -34.38 -33.38
CA ILE A 502 35.16 -35.79 -33.75
C ILE A 502 36.36 -36.59 -33.27
N ASP A 503 37.57 -36.08 -33.48
CA ASP A 503 38.80 -36.76 -33.07
C ASP A 503 38.93 -36.85 -31.55
N ALA A 504 38.58 -35.79 -30.83
CA ALA A 504 38.49 -35.83 -29.37
C ALA A 504 37.48 -36.88 -28.88
N THR A 505 36.38 -37.06 -29.61
CA THR A 505 35.36 -38.07 -29.27
C THR A 505 35.82 -39.49 -29.64
N ARG A 506 36.62 -39.68 -30.70
CA ARG A 506 37.25 -40.96 -31.00
C ARG A 506 38.27 -41.36 -29.93
N ALA A 507 39.03 -40.40 -29.42
CA ALA A 507 40.01 -40.62 -28.36
C ALA A 507 39.40 -41.13 -27.04
N SER A 508 38.09 -40.94 -26.84
CA SER A 508 37.35 -41.51 -25.70
C SER A 508 36.95 -42.99 -25.88
N GLY A 509 37.32 -43.62 -27.01
CA GLY A 509 37.05 -45.03 -27.31
C GLY A 509 35.80 -45.28 -28.15
N THR A 510 35.17 -44.23 -28.68
CA THR A 510 33.93 -44.34 -29.47
C THR A 510 34.23 -44.58 -30.95
N THR A 511 33.59 -45.57 -31.57
CA THR A 511 33.76 -45.84 -33.01
C THR A 511 32.91 -44.86 -33.82
N ILE A 512 33.57 -43.90 -34.50
CA ILE A 512 32.89 -42.87 -35.31
C ILE A 512 33.23 -43.00 -36.79
N THR A 513 32.21 -43.24 -37.62
CA THR A 513 32.28 -43.09 -39.08
C THR A 513 31.91 -41.66 -39.42
N TYR A 514 32.88 -40.86 -39.85
CA TYR A 514 32.69 -39.44 -40.15
C TYR A 514 32.87 -39.19 -41.65
N SER A 515 31.89 -38.51 -42.24
CA SER A 515 31.95 -37.93 -43.59
C SER A 515 31.85 -36.42 -43.43
N GLY A 516 33.00 -35.74 -43.51
CA GLY A 516 33.13 -34.30 -43.27
C GLY A 516 33.21 -33.47 -44.54
N LEU A 517 33.21 -32.15 -44.38
CA LEU A 517 33.47 -31.22 -45.47
C LEU A 517 34.93 -31.29 -45.95
N ASN A 518 35.14 -31.25 -47.27
CA ASN A 518 36.41 -30.81 -47.84
C ASN A 518 36.41 -29.28 -47.89
N LEU A 519 37.03 -28.65 -46.88
CA LEU A 519 37.09 -27.19 -46.68
C LEU A 519 37.83 -26.40 -47.78
N THR A 520 38.28 -27.05 -48.86
CA THR A 520 39.13 -26.44 -49.90
C THR A 520 38.37 -25.77 -51.05
N GLU A 521 37.09 -26.05 -51.30
CA GLU A 521 36.35 -25.41 -52.41
C GLU A 521 34.90 -24.97 -52.10
N ASP A 522 34.27 -25.39 -51.00
CA ASP A 522 32.86 -25.09 -50.75
C ASP A 522 32.54 -24.63 -49.32
N ALA A 523 31.88 -23.47 -49.24
CA ALA A 523 31.16 -22.87 -48.12
C ALA A 523 31.96 -21.98 -47.13
N HIS A 524 32.02 -20.67 -47.41
CA HIS A 524 32.09 -19.65 -46.35
C HIS A 524 30.72 -19.60 -45.67
N ALA A 525 30.53 -20.33 -44.56
CA ALA A 525 29.33 -20.22 -43.75
C ALA A 525 29.40 -18.95 -42.87
N PRO A 526 28.28 -18.26 -42.63
CA PRO A 526 28.22 -17.21 -41.62
C PRO A 526 28.68 -17.73 -40.26
N ALA A 527 29.41 -16.93 -39.49
CA ALA A 527 29.96 -17.34 -38.18
C ALA A 527 28.87 -17.91 -37.24
N ALA A 528 27.68 -17.31 -37.24
CA ALA A 528 26.53 -17.80 -36.48
C ALA A 528 26.07 -19.21 -36.91
N THR A 529 26.08 -19.50 -38.22
CA THR A 529 25.78 -20.84 -38.77
C THR A 529 26.86 -21.85 -38.40
N GLY A 530 28.14 -21.46 -38.46
CA GLY A 530 29.27 -22.31 -38.04
C GLY A 530 29.21 -22.68 -36.56
N LEU A 531 28.94 -21.71 -35.70
CA LEU A 531 28.77 -21.93 -34.26
C LEU A 531 27.54 -22.81 -33.97
N ALA A 532 26.41 -22.56 -34.63
CA ALA A 532 25.22 -23.39 -34.49
C ALA A 532 25.50 -24.84 -34.93
N ALA A 533 26.18 -25.05 -36.05
CA ALA A 533 26.59 -26.36 -36.55
C ALA A 533 27.48 -27.10 -35.53
N TYR A 534 28.54 -26.44 -35.05
CA TYR A 534 29.45 -26.98 -34.04
C TYR A 534 28.69 -27.43 -32.78
N ARG A 535 27.83 -26.56 -32.24
CA ARG A 535 27.05 -26.85 -31.02
C ARG A 535 26.02 -27.96 -31.22
N ILE A 536 25.42 -28.07 -32.41
CA ILE A 536 24.50 -29.15 -32.74
C ILE A 536 25.22 -30.50 -32.78
N VAL A 537 26.39 -30.56 -33.44
CA VAL A 537 27.22 -31.79 -33.48
C VAL A 537 27.71 -32.17 -32.08
N GLN A 538 28.15 -31.20 -31.28
CA GLN A 538 28.61 -31.41 -29.90
C GLN A 538 27.51 -32.01 -29.01
N GLU A 539 26.33 -31.41 -29.01
CA GLU A 539 25.19 -31.88 -28.21
C GLU A 539 24.71 -33.27 -28.70
N ALA A 540 24.68 -33.50 -30.02
CA ALA A 540 24.28 -34.78 -30.59
C ALA A 540 25.26 -35.91 -30.26
N LEU A 541 26.57 -35.65 -30.32
CA LEU A 541 27.61 -36.60 -29.90
C LEU A 541 27.53 -36.89 -28.40
N SER A 542 27.35 -35.86 -27.57
CA SER A 542 27.16 -36.03 -26.12
C SER A 542 25.96 -36.92 -25.81
N ASN A 543 24.83 -36.70 -26.49
CA ASN A 543 23.64 -37.54 -26.35
C ASN A 543 23.88 -38.98 -26.81
N ALA A 544 24.60 -39.20 -27.92
CA ALA A 544 24.95 -40.54 -28.38
C ALA A 544 25.81 -41.30 -27.35
N LEU A 545 26.83 -40.65 -26.78
CA LEU A 545 27.68 -41.22 -25.73
C LEU A 545 26.89 -41.57 -24.45
N ARG A 546 25.93 -40.71 -24.09
CA ARG A 546 25.12 -40.87 -22.89
C ARG A 546 24.09 -41.99 -23.02
N HIS A 547 23.43 -42.09 -24.18
CA HIS A 547 22.26 -42.95 -24.38
C HIS A 547 22.56 -44.26 -25.10
N ALA A 548 23.67 -44.34 -25.84
CA ALA A 548 24.11 -45.55 -26.54
C ALA A 548 25.63 -45.75 -26.38
N PRO A 549 26.12 -45.95 -25.14
CA PRO A 549 27.53 -46.21 -24.90
C PRO A 549 27.99 -47.45 -25.69
N SER A 550 29.13 -47.34 -26.35
CA SER A 550 29.73 -48.36 -27.24
C SER A 550 29.03 -48.59 -28.59
N ALA A 551 27.97 -47.84 -28.93
CA ALA A 551 27.38 -47.90 -30.27
C ALA A 551 28.27 -47.18 -31.29
N THR A 552 28.31 -47.71 -32.53
CA THR A 552 28.93 -46.99 -33.64
C THR A 552 28.11 -45.74 -33.96
N VAL A 553 28.78 -44.59 -34.05
CA VAL A 553 28.16 -43.31 -34.41
C VAL A 553 28.57 -42.94 -35.83
N LYS A 554 27.60 -42.63 -36.68
CA LYS A 554 27.81 -42.07 -38.01
C LYS A 554 27.51 -40.58 -37.98
N VAL A 555 28.50 -39.77 -38.36
CA VAL A 555 28.38 -38.32 -38.48
C VAL A 555 28.58 -37.95 -39.93
N ASP A 556 27.64 -37.22 -40.50
CA ASP A 556 27.68 -36.74 -41.88
C ASP A 556 27.39 -35.23 -41.86
N VAL A 557 28.33 -34.44 -42.40
CA VAL A 557 28.21 -33.00 -42.50
C VAL A 557 28.55 -32.62 -43.95
N ALA A 558 27.54 -32.21 -44.70
CA ALA A 558 27.69 -31.96 -46.14
C ALA A 558 26.89 -30.73 -46.61
N PRO A 559 27.45 -29.90 -47.50
CA PRO A 559 26.70 -28.86 -48.18
C PRO A 559 25.79 -29.48 -49.25
N GLU A 560 24.58 -28.93 -49.41
CA GLU A 560 23.64 -29.26 -50.46
C GLU A 560 23.15 -28.00 -51.16
N THR A 561 23.01 -28.08 -52.49
CA THR A 561 22.44 -26.99 -53.29
C THR A 561 20.99 -27.34 -53.63
N HIS A 562 20.06 -26.49 -53.19
CA HIS A 562 18.64 -26.59 -53.49
C HIS A 562 18.19 -25.40 -54.36
N SER A 563 16.99 -25.48 -54.94
CA SER A 563 16.41 -24.41 -55.77
C SER A 563 16.23 -23.08 -55.03
N THR A 564 16.29 -23.09 -53.69
CA THR A 564 16.12 -21.93 -52.81
C THR A 564 17.42 -21.43 -52.17
N GLY A 565 18.58 -22.03 -52.47
CA GLY A 565 19.89 -21.65 -51.92
C GLY A 565 20.79 -22.83 -51.54
N ARG A 566 22.00 -22.54 -51.03
CA ARG A 566 22.89 -23.55 -50.42
C ARG A 566 22.50 -23.78 -48.96
N GLN A 567 22.58 -25.03 -48.51
CA GLN A 567 22.26 -25.43 -47.15
C GLN A 567 23.30 -26.42 -46.64
N LEU A 568 23.54 -26.42 -45.34
CA LEU A 568 24.38 -27.38 -44.64
C LEU A 568 23.49 -28.45 -44.02
N ARG A 569 23.66 -29.70 -44.44
CA ARG A 569 23.02 -30.86 -43.82
C ARG A 569 23.96 -31.48 -42.79
N ILE A 570 23.46 -31.64 -41.57
CA ILE A 570 24.14 -32.34 -40.48
C ILE A 570 23.29 -33.55 -40.11
N SER A 571 23.89 -34.73 -40.05
CA SER A 571 23.25 -35.97 -39.61
C SER A 571 24.16 -36.71 -38.64
N VAL A 572 23.71 -36.84 -37.39
CA VAL A 572 24.39 -37.64 -36.35
C VAL A 572 23.49 -38.80 -35.99
N MET A 573 23.96 -40.03 -36.20
CA MET A 573 23.20 -41.26 -36.00
C MET A 573 24.00 -42.26 -35.17
N ASN A 574 23.44 -42.79 -34.10
CA ASN A 574 24.04 -43.89 -33.34
C ASN A 574 23.31 -45.22 -33.62
N GLY A 575 24.04 -46.33 -33.56
CA GLY A 575 23.49 -47.67 -33.57
C GLY A 575 22.66 -48.01 -32.31
N PRO A 576 22.04 -49.20 -32.27
CA PRO A 576 21.23 -49.63 -31.14
C PRO A 576 22.05 -49.71 -29.84
N SER A 577 21.43 -49.32 -28.72
CA SER A 577 22.06 -49.43 -27.40
C SER A 577 22.07 -50.90 -26.94
N PRO A 578 23.20 -51.45 -26.47
CA PRO A 578 23.26 -52.81 -25.92
C PRO A 578 22.52 -53.00 -24.59
N LYS A 579 22.06 -51.90 -23.95
CA LYS A 579 21.36 -51.92 -22.67
C LYS A 579 19.89 -51.53 -22.84
N GLU A 580 19.02 -52.30 -22.18
CA GLU A 580 17.61 -51.95 -21.98
C GLU A 580 17.51 -50.54 -21.39
N ILE A 581 16.62 -49.72 -21.96
CA ILE A 581 16.46 -48.30 -21.63
C ILE A 581 16.01 -48.21 -20.16
N VAL A 582 16.94 -47.86 -19.26
CA VAL A 582 16.61 -47.50 -17.87
C VAL A 582 15.88 -46.16 -17.89
N ASP A 583 14.81 -46.06 -17.08
CA ASP A 583 13.90 -44.91 -16.97
C ASP A 583 14.61 -43.55 -17.03
N PRO A 584 13.99 -42.54 -17.67
CA PRO A 584 14.62 -41.24 -17.90
C PRO A 584 14.89 -40.52 -16.58
N ALA A 585 16.16 -40.23 -16.30
CA ALA A 585 16.55 -39.34 -15.20
C ALA A 585 15.92 -37.94 -15.39
N PRO A 586 15.58 -37.21 -14.30
CA PRO A 586 14.99 -35.88 -14.37
C PRO A 586 15.93 -34.92 -15.13
N GLY A 587 15.47 -34.37 -16.27
CA GLY A 587 16.25 -33.46 -17.13
C GLY A 587 16.44 -33.91 -18.59
N ALA A 588 15.94 -35.10 -18.97
CA ALA A 588 16.10 -35.73 -20.29
C ALA A 588 15.48 -34.99 -21.52
N GLY A 589 15.07 -33.72 -21.40
CA GLY A 589 14.42 -32.95 -22.48
C GLY A 589 15.12 -31.66 -22.91
N LEU A 590 16.16 -31.22 -22.21
CA LEU A 590 16.80 -29.92 -22.46
C LEU A 590 17.73 -29.93 -23.68
N GLY A 591 18.48 -31.02 -23.92
CA GLY A 591 19.44 -31.11 -25.02
C GLY A 591 18.80 -31.02 -26.40
N LEU A 592 17.70 -31.73 -26.62
CA LEU A 592 16.95 -31.68 -27.90
C LEU A 592 16.24 -30.34 -28.12
N SER A 593 15.78 -29.69 -27.04
CA SER A 593 15.23 -28.33 -27.10
C SER A 593 16.30 -27.32 -27.52
N GLY A 594 17.50 -27.39 -26.93
CA GLY A 594 18.62 -26.52 -27.29
C GLY A 594 19.11 -26.72 -28.73
N ILE A 595 19.12 -27.96 -29.24
CA ILE A 595 19.42 -28.23 -30.66
C ILE A 595 18.41 -27.53 -31.58
N ARG A 596 17.11 -27.61 -31.27
CA ARG A 596 16.06 -26.97 -32.07
C ARG A 596 16.15 -25.44 -32.03
N GLU A 597 16.37 -24.88 -30.86
CA GLU A 597 16.49 -23.43 -30.66
C GLU A 597 17.68 -22.87 -31.46
N ARG A 598 18.86 -23.49 -31.34
CA ARG A 598 20.08 -23.10 -32.07
C ARG A 598 19.90 -23.16 -33.59
N ALA A 599 19.26 -24.20 -34.10
CA ALA A 599 18.95 -24.27 -35.53
C ALA A 599 17.97 -23.18 -35.96
N SER A 600 16.90 -22.93 -35.18
CA SER A 600 15.91 -21.91 -35.50
C SER A 600 16.48 -20.49 -35.46
N ALA A 601 17.44 -20.22 -34.58
CA ALA A 601 18.09 -18.91 -34.43
C ALA A 601 18.84 -18.48 -35.70
N VAL A 602 19.31 -19.43 -36.51
CA VAL A 602 19.95 -19.19 -37.81
C VAL A 602 19.02 -19.45 -39.00
N GLY A 603 17.71 -19.63 -38.77
CA GLY A 603 16.73 -19.92 -39.82
C GLY A 603 16.77 -21.35 -40.36
N GLY A 604 17.43 -22.27 -39.64
CA GLY A 604 17.48 -23.69 -39.95
C GLY A 604 16.36 -24.52 -39.33
N SER A 605 16.36 -25.83 -39.60
CA SER A 605 15.38 -26.79 -39.09
C SER A 605 16.05 -28.06 -38.56
N VAL A 606 15.39 -28.74 -37.62
CA VAL A 606 15.89 -29.97 -37.00
C VAL A 606 14.79 -31.02 -36.94
N SER A 607 15.14 -32.26 -37.26
CA SER A 607 14.34 -33.45 -37.03
C SER A 607 15.12 -34.48 -36.23
N THR A 608 14.44 -35.15 -35.30
CA THR A 608 15.05 -36.15 -34.41
C THR A 608 14.12 -37.35 -34.29
N GLY A 609 14.65 -38.56 -34.27
CA GLY A 609 13.82 -39.75 -34.07
C GLY A 609 14.61 -41.05 -33.99
N SER A 610 13.94 -42.11 -33.57
CA SER A 610 14.49 -43.47 -33.59
C SER A 610 14.65 -43.97 -35.03
N THR A 611 15.72 -44.72 -35.29
CA THR A 611 15.91 -45.40 -36.59
C THR A 611 15.23 -46.77 -36.58
N PRO A 612 14.85 -47.31 -37.75
CA PRO A 612 14.26 -48.66 -37.86
C PRO A 612 15.15 -49.76 -37.26
N ASP A 613 16.47 -49.54 -37.26
CA ASP A 613 17.48 -50.47 -36.74
C ASP A 613 17.71 -50.33 -35.22
N GLY A 614 16.84 -49.60 -34.51
CA GLY A 614 16.89 -49.43 -33.05
C GLY A 614 17.86 -48.36 -32.56
N GLY A 615 18.42 -47.55 -33.45
CA GLY A 615 19.28 -46.41 -33.14
C GLY A 615 18.50 -45.10 -32.96
N PHE A 616 19.23 -43.98 -32.90
CA PHE A 616 18.64 -42.63 -32.85
C PHE A 616 19.37 -41.71 -33.81
N VAL A 617 18.64 -40.79 -34.45
CA VAL A 617 19.20 -39.84 -35.42
C VAL A 617 18.78 -38.40 -35.11
N VAL A 618 19.74 -37.49 -35.21
CA VAL A 618 19.55 -36.04 -35.23
C VAL A 618 19.92 -35.54 -36.62
N ARG A 619 18.97 -34.92 -37.32
CA ARG A 619 19.22 -34.27 -38.61
C ARG A 619 18.92 -32.78 -38.49
N ALA A 620 19.90 -31.95 -38.83
CA ALA A 620 19.74 -30.50 -38.91
C ALA A 620 20.02 -30.01 -40.34
N VAL A 621 19.29 -28.99 -40.76
CA VAL A 621 19.48 -28.30 -42.03
C VAL A 621 19.61 -26.81 -41.72
N LEU A 622 20.77 -26.23 -42.03
CA LEU A 622 21.08 -24.83 -41.75
C LEU A 622 21.34 -24.08 -43.08
N PRO A 623 20.96 -22.80 -43.22
CA PRO A 623 21.27 -22.03 -44.42
C PRO A 623 22.76 -21.68 -44.49
N LEU A 624 23.35 -21.79 -45.68
CA LEU A 624 24.75 -21.39 -45.98
C LEU A 624 24.82 -20.02 -46.65
#